data_AF-A0AAW0GU63-F1
#
_entry.id   AF-A0AAW0GU63-F1
#
_cell.length_a   1.000
_cell.length_b   1.000
_cell.length_c   1.000
_cell.angle_alpha   90.00
_cell.angle_beta   90.00
_cell.angle_gamma   90.00
#
_symmetry.space_group_name_H-M   'P 1'
#
loop_
_entity.id
_entity.type
_entity.pdbx_description
1 polymer ?
#
loop_
_entity_poly.entity_id
_entity_poly.type
_entity_poly.pdbx_seq_one_letter_code
_entity_poly.pdbx_strand_id
1 'polypeptide(L)'
;MDHHCVYYQKPLLGSGTLGTKGNVQMVVPFLTTSYSSSQDPPEKSFAICTLKKFSNAIEHTLQGSKFMERTLQLAGTQAFGKTTAWTDCVTWAYQHQHTQYSDNIQQLTAQIPSRLVTQEIYST
;
A
#
# COMPACT_ATOMS: atom_id res chain seq x y z
N MET A 1 -7.77 -8.69 -23.09
CA MET A 1 -7.61 -7.97 -24.37
C MET A 1 -6.53 -8.63 -25.21
N ASP A 2 -5.26 -8.60 -24.80
CA ASP A 2 -4.14 -9.26 -25.50
C ASP A 2 -4.39 -10.75 -25.81
N HIS A 3 -4.77 -11.55 -24.78
CA HIS A 3 -5.06 -12.98 -24.94
C HIS A 3 -6.12 -13.28 -26.02
N HIS A 4 -7.15 -12.43 -26.15
CA HIS A 4 -8.20 -12.63 -27.16
C HIS A 4 -7.68 -12.28 -28.57
N CYS A 5 -6.87 -11.23 -28.71
CA CYS A 5 -6.25 -10.86 -29.98
C CYS A 5 -5.30 -11.94 -30.49
N VAL A 6 -4.54 -12.59 -29.58
CA VAL A 6 -3.69 -13.74 -29.89
C VAL A 6 -4.54 -14.93 -30.35
N TYR A 7 -5.59 -15.29 -29.61
CA TYR A 7 -6.45 -16.42 -29.95
C TYR A 7 -7.16 -16.27 -31.30
N TYR A 8 -7.72 -15.09 -31.58
CA TYR A 8 -8.44 -14.82 -32.83
C TYR A 8 -7.55 -14.27 -33.96
N GLN A 9 -6.24 -14.24 -33.76
CA GLN A 9 -5.26 -13.73 -34.73
C GLN A 9 -5.62 -12.35 -35.28
N LYS A 10 -6.06 -11.46 -34.39
CA LYS A 10 -6.41 -10.08 -34.74
C LYS A 10 -5.28 -9.13 -34.34
N PRO A 11 -4.91 -8.17 -35.19
CA PRO A 11 -3.94 -7.14 -34.83
C PRO A 11 -4.46 -6.29 -33.65
N LEU A 12 -3.54 -5.83 -32.81
CA LEU A 12 -3.83 -5.02 -31.63
C LEU A 12 -2.92 -3.80 -31.60
N LEU A 13 -3.50 -2.64 -31.31
CA LEU A 13 -2.75 -1.41 -31.03
C LEU A 13 -3.01 -1.00 -29.58
N GLY A 14 -2.00 -1.14 -28.74
CA GLY A 14 -2.01 -0.69 -27.35
C GLY A 14 -1.32 0.66 -27.21
N SER A 15 -1.84 1.54 -26.38
CA SER A 15 -1.17 2.78 -26.00
C SER A 15 -1.37 3.06 -24.52
N GLY A 16 -0.37 3.65 -23.88
CA GLY A 16 -0.38 4.00 -22.46
C GLY A 16 0.28 5.34 -22.23
N THR A 17 -0.08 5.99 -21.11
CA THR A 17 0.53 7.25 -20.68
C THR A 17 0.79 7.24 -19.18
N LEU A 18 1.87 7.89 -18.75
CA LEU A 18 2.23 8.12 -17.35
C LEU A 18 2.79 9.53 -17.22
N GLY A 19 1.95 10.48 -16.80
CA GLY A 19 2.31 11.90 -16.78
C GLY A 19 2.59 12.41 -18.19
N THR A 20 3.83 12.87 -18.42
CA THR A 20 4.30 13.32 -19.74
C THR A 20 4.90 12.20 -20.60
N LYS A 21 5.02 10.98 -20.07
CA LYS A 21 5.54 9.82 -20.80
C LYS A 21 4.40 9.10 -21.50
N GLY A 22 4.64 8.61 -22.71
CA GLY A 22 3.69 7.79 -23.47
C GLY A 22 4.40 6.63 -24.16
N ASN A 23 3.69 5.52 -24.33
CA ASN A 23 4.13 4.37 -25.10
C ASN A 23 3.02 3.91 -26.05
N VAL A 24 3.43 3.40 -27.21
CA VAL A 24 2.54 2.76 -28.19
C VAL A 24 3.17 1.44 -28.57
N GLN A 25 2.39 0.35 -28.52
CA GLN A 25 2.82 -0.99 -28.89
C GLN A 25 1.86 -1.60 -29.89
N MET A 26 2.38 -2.04 -31.03
CA MET A 26 1.64 -2.75 -32.07
C MET A 26 1.90 -4.25 -31.94
N VAL A 27 0.83 -5.05 -31.95
CA VAL A 27 0.89 -6.51 -32.04
C VAL A 27 0.29 -6.96 -33.38
N VAL A 28 1.14 -7.49 -34.24
CA VAL A 28 0.79 -8.12 -35.52
C VAL A 28 0.91 -9.64 -35.38
N PRO A 29 -0.15 -10.41 -35.67
CA PRO A 29 -0.12 -11.86 -35.63
C PRO A 29 1.03 -12.42 -36.47
N PHE A 30 1.73 -13.42 -35.94
CA PHE A 30 2.86 -14.12 -36.58
C PHE A 30 4.13 -13.29 -36.85
N LEU A 31 4.17 -12.01 -36.47
CA LEU A 31 5.31 -11.13 -36.72
C LEU A 31 5.91 -10.55 -35.43
N THR A 32 5.08 -10.10 -34.50
CA THR A 32 5.52 -9.44 -33.27
C THR A 32 5.10 -10.24 -32.03
N THR A 33 5.81 -10.07 -30.92
CA THR A 33 5.43 -10.68 -29.64
C THR A 33 4.19 -9.99 -29.05
N SER A 34 3.43 -10.71 -28.23
CA SER A 34 2.22 -10.18 -27.58
C SER A 34 2.55 -9.24 -26.42
N TYR A 35 1.59 -8.44 -25.97
CA TYR A 35 1.82 -7.52 -24.84
C TYR A 35 2.27 -8.29 -23.58
N SER A 36 1.63 -9.42 -23.28
CA SER A 36 1.94 -10.25 -22.09
C SER A 36 3.23 -11.06 -22.19
N SER A 37 3.98 -10.97 -23.31
CA SER A 37 5.28 -11.62 -23.44
C SER A 37 6.40 -10.90 -22.69
N SER A 38 6.20 -9.61 -22.38
CA SER A 38 7.07 -8.82 -21.53
C SER A 38 6.37 -8.56 -20.21
N GLN A 39 7.10 -8.72 -19.11
CA GLN A 39 6.57 -8.43 -17.79
C GLN A 39 6.97 -7.01 -17.41
N ASP A 40 5.99 -6.14 -17.23
CA ASP A 40 6.22 -4.80 -16.70
C ASP A 40 6.82 -4.89 -15.29
N PRO A 41 7.65 -3.91 -14.89
CA PRO A 41 8.16 -3.86 -13.53
C PRO A 41 6.98 -3.94 -12.54
N PRO A 42 7.07 -4.78 -11.50
CA PRO A 42 6.01 -4.87 -10.51
C PRO A 42 5.81 -3.51 -9.84
N GLU A 43 4.58 -3.25 -9.42
CA GLU A 43 4.27 -2.06 -8.64
C GLU A 43 5.13 -2.02 -7.37
N LYS A 44 5.59 -0.80 -7.01
CA LYS A 44 6.41 -0.60 -5.82
C LYS A 44 5.59 -0.96 -4.58
N SER A 45 5.96 -2.05 -3.92
CA SER A 45 5.34 -2.49 -2.67
C SER A 45 6.36 -2.44 -1.54
N PHE A 46 5.93 -1.95 -0.37
CA PHE A 46 6.78 -1.85 0.81
C PHE A 46 6.54 -3.03 1.74
N ALA A 47 7.60 -3.44 2.45
CA ALA A 47 7.48 -4.48 3.47
C ALA A 47 6.48 -4.07 4.57
N ILE A 48 5.67 -5.03 5.03
CA ILE A 48 4.62 -4.78 6.01
C ILE A 48 5.18 -4.20 7.32
N CYS A 49 6.39 -4.60 7.73
CA CYS A 49 7.06 -4.05 8.91
C CYS A 49 7.40 -2.56 8.76
N THR A 50 7.86 -2.13 7.58
CA THR A 50 8.13 -0.73 7.24
C THR A 50 6.84 0.11 7.27
N LEU A 51 5.74 -0.44 6.77
CA LEU A 51 4.44 0.22 6.77
C LEU A 51 3.79 0.31 8.16
N LYS A 52 4.01 -0.68 9.04
CA LYS A 52 3.33 -0.75 10.35
C LYS A 52 4.13 -0.18 11.51
N LYS A 53 5.45 -0.34 11.51
CA LYS A 53 6.30 -0.10 12.69
C LYS A 53 7.52 0.79 12.40
N PHE A 54 8.04 0.76 11.17
CA PHE A 54 9.32 1.40 10.81
C PHE A 54 9.20 2.29 9.57
N SER A 55 8.31 3.27 9.60
CA SER A 55 8.16 4.21 8.49
C SER A 55 9.27 5.25 8.52
N ASN A 56 10.00 5.40 7.40
CA ASN A 56 11.13 6.34 7.24
C ASN A 56 10.94 7.31 6.05
N ALA A 57 9.85 7.19 5.30
CA ALA A 57 9.51 8.05 4.17
C ALA A 57 8.00 8.31 4.15
N ILE A 58 7.59 9.44 3.58
CA ILE A 58 6.18 9.85 3.51
C ILE A 58 5.34 8.81 2.75
N GLU A 59 5.90 8.20 1.70
CA GLU A 59 5.23 7.12 0.94
C GLU A 59 4.80 5.96 1.85
N HIS A 60 5.62 5.61 2.85
CA HIS A 60 5.32 4.52 3.78
C HIS A 60 4.21 4.89 4.74
N THR A 61 4.19 6.15 5.19
CA THR A 61 3.09 6.67 6.02
C THR A 61 1.80 6.69 5.21
N LEU A 62 1.83 7.18 3.96
CA LEU A 62 0.65 7.26 3.10
C LEU A 62 0.11 5.88 2.73
N GLN A 63 0.95 4.89 2.45
CA GLN A 63 0.52 3.53 2.10
C GLN A 63 0.20 2.66 3.33
N GLY A 64 0.96 2.82 4.41
CA GLY A 64 0.72 2.14 5.69
C GLY A 64 -0.53 2.70 6.39
N SER A 65 -0.81 3.98 6.14
CA SER A 65 -2.12 4.55 6.28
C SER A 65 -2.98 4.08 5.11
N LYS A 66 -3.55 2.89 5.26
CA LYS A 66 -4.93 2.67 4.82
C LYS A 66 -5.86 3.63 5.61
N PHE A 67 -5.56 4.93 5.58
CA PHE A 67 -6.24 6.02 6.27
C PHE A 67 -7.68 6.00 5.82
N MET A 68 -7.91 5.97 4.51
CA MET A 68 -9.25 5.79 3.96
C MET A 68 -9.91 4.50 4.44
N GLU A 69 -9.26 3.34 4.45
CA GLU A 69 -9.91 2.09 4.90
C GLU A 69 -10.21 2.06 6.40
N ARG A 70 -9.36 2.66 7.24
CA ARG A 70 -9.52 2.72 8.70
C ARG A 70 -10.43 3.87 9.16
N THR A 71 -10.46 4.96 8.41
CA THR A 71 -11.31 6.14 8.66
C THR A 71 -12.68 6.00 8.01
N LEU A 72 -12.81 5.36 6.84
CA LEU A 72 -14.10 5.10 6.19
C LEU A 72 -14.82 3.87 6.76
N GLN A 73 -14.13 2.89 7.37
CA GLN A 73 -14.81 1.84 8.15
C GLN A 73 -15.47 2.37 9.43
N LEU A 74 -15.15 3.60 9.86
CA LEU A 74 -15.90 4.32 10.89
C LEU A 74 -17.32 4.71 10.43
N ALA A 75 -17.57 4.68 9.11
CA ALA A 75 -18.89 4.94 8.58
C ALA A 75 -19.80 3.68 8.52
N GLY A 76 -19.36 2.47 8.94
CA GLY A 76 -20.30 1.35 8.86
C GLY A 76 -20.01 -0.03 9.45
N THR A 77 -18.81 -0.39 9.93
CA THR A 77 -18.57 -1.84 10.22
C THR A 77 -17.70 -2.21 11.41
N GLN A 78 -17.15 -1.26 12.17
CA GLN A 78 -16.81 -1.59 13.56
C GLN A 78 -18.09 -1.49 14.37
N ALA A 79 -18.38 -2.53 15.15
CA ALA A 79 -19.50 -2.55 16.09
C ALA A 79 -19.35 -1.42 17.11
N PHE A 80 -19.67 -0.21 16.69
CA PHE A 80 -19.92 0.92 17.55
C PHE A 80 -21.19 0.53 18.27
N GLY A 81 -21.05 0.06 19.51
CA GLY A 81 -22.17 0.04 20.44
C GLY A 81 -22.79 1.43 20.37
N LYS A 82 -24.01 1.49 19.81
CA LYS A 82 -24.77 2.69 19.46
C LYS A 82 -24.30 3.91 20.27
N THR A 83 -23.42 4.73 19.71
CA THR A 83 -23.16 6.03 20.33
C THR A 83 -24.39 6.88 20.08
N THR A 84 -25.14 7.09 21.15
CA THR A 84 -26.39 7.84 21.11
C THR A 84 -26.13 9.35 21.13
N ALA A 85 -24.89 9.79 21.47
CA ALA A 85 -24.51 11.18 21.58
C ALA A 85 -23.22 11.54 20.82
N TRP A 86 -23.18 12.76 20.28
CA TRP A 86 -21.99 13.36 19.63
C TRP A 86 -20.74 13.35 20.53
N THR A 87 -20.94 13.51 21.83
CA THR A 87 -19.87 13.49 22.84
C THR A 87 -19.10 12.17 22.85
N ASP A 88 -19.79 11.06 22.61
CA ASP A 88 -19.17 9.74 22.61
C ASP A 88 -18.28 9.58 21.37
N CYS A 89 -18.71 10.12 20.22
CA CYS A 89 -17.91 10.15 18.99
C CYS A 89 -16.63 10.98 19.16
N VAL A 90 -16.72 12.16 19.77
CA VAL A 90 -15.55 13.02 20.02
C VAL A 90 -14.59 12.36 21.01
N THR A 91 -15.13 11.74 22.07
CA THR A 91 -14.33 11.01 23.06
C THR A 91 -13.62 9.82 22.42
N TRP A 92 -14.32 9.06 21.58
CA TRP A 92 -13.71 7.96 20.83
C TRP A 92 -12.62 8.47 19.88
N ALA A 93 -12.85 9.56 19.15
CA ALA A 93 -11.86 10.09 18.21
C ALA A 93 -10.57 10.49 18.93
N TYR A 94 -10.71 11.15 20.08
CA TYR A 94 -9.60 11.52 20.94
C TYR A 94 -8.85 10.28 21.46
N GLN A 95 -9.57 9.30 21.99
CA GLN A 95 -8.97 8.04 22.47
C GLN A 95 -8.28 7.27 21.35
N HIS A 96 -8.89 7.20 20.17
CA HIS A 96 -8.32 6.54 19.01
C HIS A 96 -7.01 7.22 18.59
N GLN A 97 -6.99 8.55 18.52
CA GLN A 97 -5.78 9.30 18.22
C GLN A 97 -4.68 9.05 19.26
N HIS A 98 -5.02 9.07 20.55
CA HIS A 98 -4.09 8.76 21.64
C HIS A 98 -3.50 7.36 21.51
N THR A 99 -4.33 6.35 21.30
CA THR A 99 -3.86 4.97 21.12
C THR A 99 -2.92 4.84 19.92
N GLN A 100 -3.26 5.44 18.78
CA GLN A 100 -2.48 5.31 17.55
C GLN A 100 -1.14 6.06 17.60
N TYR A 101 -1.13 7.28 18.13
CA TYR A 101 0.01 8.21 18.04
C TYR A 101 0.76 8.44 19.36
N SER A 102 0.28 7.88 20.48
CA SER A 102 1.00 7.90 21.75
C SER A 102 1.29 6.48 22.21
N ASP A 103 0.26 5.72 22.58
CA ASP A 103 0.45 4.45 23.28
C ASP A 103 1.20 3.41 22.45
N ASN A 104 0.82 3.27 21.17
CA ASN A 104 1.51 2.38 20.24
C ASN A 104 2.97 2.77 20.00
N ILE A 105 3.29 4.07 20.02
CA ILE A 105 4.67 4.56 19.85
C ILE A 105 5.47 4.24 21.10
N GLN A 106 4.93 4.50 22.29
CA GLN A 106 5.59 4.19 23.56
C GLN A 106 5.84 2.68 23.70
N GLN A 107 4.88 1.84 23.33
CA GLN A 107 5.05 0.39 23.31
C GLN A 107 6.18 -0.04 22.37
N LEU A 108 6.29 0.57 21.19
CA LEU A 108 7.37 0.27 20.25
C LEU A 108 8.73 0.66 20.80
N THR A 109 8.83 1.84 21.40
CA THR A 109 10.07 2.32 22.03
C THR A 109 10.46 1.44 23.23
N ALA A 110 9.48 0.92 23.98
CA ALA A 110 9.75 -0.01 25.08
C ALA A 110 10.25 -1.39 24.60
N GLN A 111 9.73 -1.87 23.46
CA GLN A 111 10.12 -3.16 22.88
C GLN A 111 11.47 -3.13 22.16
N ILE A 112 11.89 -1.95 21.72
CA ILE A 112 13.12 -1.74 20.95
C ILE A 112 14.01 -0.82 21.79
N PRO A 113 14.80 -1.36 22.74
CA PRO A 113 15.67 -0.52 23.54
C PRO A 113 16.57 0.28 22.59
N SER A 114 16.73 1.57 22.86
CA SER A 114 17.51 2.52 22.04
C SER A 114 19.00 2.15 21.88
N ARG A 115 19.42 1.03 22.47
CA ARG A 115 20.76 0.44 22.42
C ARG A 115 20.77 -1.01 21.91
N LEU A 116 19.87 -1.38 21.00
CA LEU A 116 20.05 -2.62 20.23
C LEU A 116 21.24 -2.43 19.28
N VAL A 117 22.42 -2.88 19.74
CA VAL A 117 23.51 -3.22 18.82
C VAL A 117 23.04 -4.47 18.10
N THR A 118 22.76 -4.36 16.80
CA THR A 118 22.52 -5.54 15.95
C THR A 118 23.76 -6.45 16.08
N GLN A 119 23.56 -7.74 16.38
CA GLN A 119 24.62 -8.73 16.65
C GLN A 119 25.50 -9.07 15.43
N GLU A 120 25.89 -8.10 14.61
CA GLU A 120 26.73 -8.29 13.42
C GLU A 120 28.12 -7.67 13.58
N ILE A 121 28.84 -8.02 14.65
CA ILE A 121 30.30 -7.76 14.73
C ILE A 121 31.10 -9.01 15.21
N TYR A 122 30.45 -10.14 15.56
CA TYR A 122 31.15 -11.34 16.08
C TYR A 122 30.91 -12.61 15.24
N SER A 123 30.87 -12.48 13.91
CA SER A 123 30.84 -13.61 12.99
C SER A 123 31.74 -13.30 11.79
N THR A 124 33.05 -13.24 12.04
CA THR A 124 34.10 -13.40 11.02
C THR A 124 34.93 -14.59 11.41
#